data_AF-A0A1F3PAY4-F1
#
_entry.id   AF-A0A1F3PAY4-F1
#
_cell.length_a   1.000
_cell.length_b   1.000
_cell.length_c   1.000
_cell.angle_alpha   90.00
_cell.angle_beta   90.00
_cell.angle_gamma   90.00
#
_symmetry.space_group_name_H-M   'P 1'
#
loop_
_entity.id
_entity.type
_entity.pdbx_description
1 polymer ?
#
loop_
_entity_poly.entity_id
_entity_poly.type
_entity_poly.pdbx_seq_one_letter_code
_entity_poly.pdbx_strand_id
1 'polypeptide(L)'
;MSQYKKRKFLKKYFKIYNPLKVSSDKVHKDYFPEGESLMNFVIPDLHKLGLQGYSGLRKLMFTILFLVICFGAEAPESNTFLVLESPGIRPFSVLMYATAMVETMGNNLAYNGFENAVGIFQIRQVKVDEYNRLTGRKFILTDMFEYANSEKVFLYFASRVGPYNFEKIAKAWNGSGPKTEFYWKRIKEYL
;
A
#
# COMPACT_ATOMS: atom_id res chain seq x y z
N MET A 1 13.11 -12.53 35.07
CA MET A 1 13.96 -12.73 33.86
C MET A 1 14.65 -11.41 33.51
N SER A 2 15.99 -11.36 33.53
CA SER A 2 16.78 -10.12 33.35
C SER A 2 16.51 -9.42 31.99
N GLN A 3 16.47 -8.08 31.98
CA GLN A 3 16.36 -7.25 30.77
C GLN A 3 17.37 -7.64 29.68
N TYR A 4 18.53 -8.14 30.08
CA TYR A 4 19.59 -8.61 29.17
C TYR A 4 19.15 -9.84 28.36
N LYS A 5 18.46 -10.81 28.98
CA LYS A 5 17.90 -11.98 28.28
C LYS A 5 16.78 -11.57 27.31
N LYS A 6 15.98 -10.56 27.66
CA LYS A 6 14.88 -10.05 26.80
C LYS A 6 15.43 -9.37 25.53
N ARG A 7 16.50 -8.58 25.64
CA ARG A 7 17.18 -7.96 24.47
C ARG A 7 17.87 -8.98 23.56
N LYS A 8 18.50 -10.03 24.11
CA LYS A 8 19.10 -11.11 23.32
C LYS A 8 18.04 -11.98 22.63
N PHE A 9 16.91 -12.22 23.28
CA PHE A 9 15.75 -12.90 22.69
C PHE A 9 15.16 -12.09 21.53
N LEU A 10 14.89 -10.79 21.73
CA LEU A 10 14.35 -9.92 20.68
C LEU A 10 15.28 -9.76 19.47
N LYS A 11 16.60 -9.69 19.68
CA LYS A 11 17.58 -9.68 18.56
C LYS A 11 17.61 -11.01 17.78
N LYS A 12 17.28 -12.15 18.40
CA LYS A 12 17.21 -13.45 17.73
C LYS A 12 15.99 -13.55 16.80
N TYR A 13 14.86 -12.93 17.15
CA TYR A 13 13.64 -12.96 16.34
C TYR A 13 13.57 -11.86 15.27
N PHE A 14 14.21 -10.70 15.46
CA PHE A 14 14.30 -9.68 14.40
C PHE A 14 15.26 -10.05 13.25
N LYS A 15 16.14 -11.03 13.46
CA LYS A 15 17.14 -11.46 12.46
C LYS A 15 16.65 -12.61 11.57
N ILE A 16 15.45 -13.13 11.81
CA ILE A 16 14.91 -14.31 11.12
C ILE A 16 13.50 -13.93 10.65
N TYR A 17 13.31 -13.89 9.33
CA TYR A 17 12.12 -13.39 8.60
C TYR A 17 11.97 -11.86 8.49
N ASN A 18 12.76 -11.27 7.58
CA ASN A 18 12.34 -10.09 6.84
C ASN A 18 11.86 -10.54 5.44
N PRO A 19 10.57 -10.84 5.25
CA PRO A 19 10.05 -11.30 3.95
C PRO A 19 10.22 -10.26 2.82
N LEU A 20 10.38 -8.97 3.18
CA LEU A 20 10.65 -7.91 2.21
C LEU A 20 12.08 -7.98 1.66
N LYS A 21 13.05 -8.45 2.45
CA LYS A 21 14.44 -8.61 1.98
C LYS A 21 14.58 -9.80 1.03
N VAL A 22 13.93 -10.93 1.36
CA VAL A 22 13.92 -12.13 0.52
C VAL A 22 13.21 -11.89 -0.81
N SER A 23 12.14 -11.08 -0.82
CA SER A 23 11.47 -10.65 -2.05
C SER A 23 12.34 -9.71 -2.89
N SER A 24 13.00 -8.73 -2.26
CA SER A 24 13.92 -7.78 -2.91
C SER A 24 15.12 -8.48 -3.57
N ASP A 25 15.75 -9.44 -2.89
CA ASP A 25 16.94 -10.14 -3.42
C ASP A 25 16.57 -11.05 -4.61
N LYS A 26 15.35 -11.58 -4.63
CA LYS A 26 14.84 -12.40 -5.74
C LYS A 26 14.50 -11.54 -6.96
N VAL A 27 13.80 -10.42 -6.75
CA VAL A 27 13.50 -9.43 -7.80
C VAL A 27 14.79 -8.82 -8.36
N HIS A 28 15.78 -8.50 -7.53
CA HIS A 28 17.05 -7.96 -8.06
C HIS A 28 17.77 -8.96 -8.97
N LYS A 29 17.71 -10.26 -8.67
CA LYS A 29 18.38 -11.31 -9.45
C LYS A 29 17.66 -11.63 -10.76
N ASP A 30 16.32 -11.52 -10.77
CA ASP A 30 15.50 -11.75 -11.96
C ASP A 30 15.59 -10.59 -12.97
N TYR A 31 15.83 -9.36 -12.50
CA TYR A 31 15.89 -8.15 -13.35
C TYR A 31 17.30 -7.63 -13.64
N PHE A 32 18.30 -7.99 -12.83
CA PHE A 32 19.70 -7.60 -13.01
C PHE A 32 20.61 -8.83 -12.85
N PRO A 33 20.64 -9.76 -13.83
CA PRO A 33 21.68 -10.78 -13.85
C PRO A 33 23.04 -10.09 -13.90
N GLU A 34 23.93 -10.40 -12.95
CA GLU A 34 25.31 -9.92 -12.99
C GLU A 34 25.90 -10.28 -14.35
N GLY A 35 26.23 -9.24 -15.13
CA GLY A 35 26.60 -9.38 -16.53
C GLY A 35 27.85 -10.24 -16.67
N GLU A 36 27.68 -11.43 -17.25
CA GLU A 36 28.78 -12.05 -17.98
C GLU A 36 29.24 -11.07 -19.05
N SER A 37 30.51 -10.69 -18.94
CA SER A 37 31.24 -9.89 -19.92
C SER A 37 31.07 -10.47 -21.33
N LEU A 38 30.19 -9.84 -22.11
CA LEU A 38 30.00 -10.10 -23.55
C LEU A 38 31.21 -9.66 -24.41
N MET A 39 32.34 -9.27 -23.81
CA MET A 39 33.57 -8.88 -24.52
C MET A 39 34.41 -10.05 -25.04
N ASN A 40 33.93 -11.31 -24.97
CA ASN A 40 34.69 -12.48 -25.44
C ASN A 40 34.08 -13.24 -26.63
N PHE A 41 33.04 -12.71 -27.30
CA PHE A 41 32.67 -13.21 -28.63
C PHE A 41 33.34 -12.36 -29.72
N VAL A 42 34.67 -12.48 -29.77
CA VAL A 42 35.44 -12.12 -30.98
C VAL A 42 34.96 -13.07 -32.07
N ILE A 43 34.13 -12.58 -32.99
CA ILE A 43 34.02 -13.17 -34.32
C ILE A 43 35.24 -12.67 -35.09
N PRO A 44 36.26 -13.50 -35.38
CA PRO A 44 37.28 -13.12 -36.33
C PRO A 44 36.61 -13.16 -37.72
N ASP A 45 36.98 -12.21 -38.59
CA ASP A 45 36.76 -12.29 -40.04
C ASP A 45 35.39 -11.95 -40.64
N LEU A 46 34.62 -11.00 -40.07
CA LEU A 46 33.57 -10.32 -40.85
C LEU A 46 33.90 -8.88 -41.25
N HIS A 47 35.17 -8.48 -41.23
CA HIS A 47 35.59 -7.12 -41.64
C HIS A 47 36.16 -7.04 -43.08
N LYS A 48 36.09 -8.13 -43.84
CA LYS A 48 36.52 -8.20 -45.26
C LYS A 48 35.44 -8.79 -46.15
N LEU A 49 34.28 -8.14 -46.19
CA LEU A 49 33.43 -8.18 -47.38
C LEU A 49 32.98 -6.75 -47.67
N GLY A 50 33.68 -6.16 -48.63
CA GLY A 50 33.45 -4.80 -49.07
C GLY A 50 32.01 -4.59 -49.52
N LEU A 51 31.29 -3.76 -48.78
CA LEU A 51 30.07 -3.11 -49.24
C LEU A 51 30.31 -1.59 -49.26
N GLN A 52 31.39 -1.17 -49.91
CA GLN A 52 31.70 0.25 -50.12
C GLN A 52 30.80 0.90 -51.19
N GLY A 53 29.90 0.14 -51.82
CA GLY A 53 28.90 0.62 -52.80
C GLY A 53 27.45 0.67 -52.30
N TYR A 54 27.14 0.18 -51.09
CA TYR A 54 25.76 0.01 -50.62
C TYR A 54 25.34 1.01 -49.53
N SER A 55 26.19 1.98 -49.18
CA SER A 55 25.87 2.99 -48.14
C SER A 55 24.67 3.85 -48.52
N GLY A 56 24.54 4.20 -49.79
CA GLY A 56 23.39 4.92 -50.35
C GLY A 56 22.12 4.06 -50.34
N LEU A 57 22.22 2.80 -50.77
CA LEU A 57 21.09 1.87 -50.76
C LEU A 57 20.59 1.59 -49.34
N ARG A 58 21.49 1.43 -48.38
CA ARG A 58 21.15 1.21 -46.97
C ARG A 58 20.44 2.42 -46.37
N LYS A 59 20.94 3.63 -46.65
CA LYS A 59 20.28 4.89 -46.24
C LYS A 59 18.89 4.98 -46.87
N LEU A 60 18.78 4.70 -48.17
CA LEU A 60 17.51 4.71 -48.90
C LEU A 60 16.51 3.70 -48.30
N MET A 61 16.96 2.49 -47.95
CA MET A 61 16.13 1.48 -47.30
C MET A 61 15.63 1.94 -45.94
N PHE A 62 16.48 2.56 -45.11
CA PHE A 62 16.04 3.12 -43.83
C PHE A 62 15.06 4.29 -44.00
N THR A 63 15.27 5.14 -45.01
CA THR A 63 14.35 6.24 -45.32
C THR A 63 12.99 5.71 -45.80
N ILE A 64 12.97 4.71 -46.69
CA ILE A 64 11.72 4.09 -47.16
C ILE A 64 11.01 3.41 -45.99
N LEU A 65 11.73 2.66 -45.15
CA LEU A 65 11.17 2.01 -43.97
C LEU A 65 10.54 3.03 -43.01
N PHE A 66 11.24 4.15 -42.76
CA PHE A 66 10.72 5.23 -41.93
C PHE A 66 9.45 5.86 -42.53
N LEU A 67 9.44 6.14 -43.84
CA LEU A 67 8.27 6.69 -44.53
C LEU A 67 7.07 5.72 -44.49
N VAL A 68 7.29 4.42 -44.68
CA VAL A 68 6.24 3.40 -44.58
C VAL A 68 5.63 3.35 -43.18
N ILE A 69 6.45 3.49 -42.14
CA ILE A 69 5.97 3.59 -40.74
C ILE A 69 5.11 4.86 -40.55
N CYS A 70 5.46 5.97 -41.20
CA CYS A 70 4.68 7.20 -41.14
C CYS A 70 3.33 7.10 -41.89
N PHE A 71 3.21 6.29 -42.94
CA PHE A 71 1.95 6.13 -43.68
C PHE A 71 0.83 5.43 -42.89
N GLY A 72 1.17 4.66 -41.86
CA GLY A 72 0.20 4.01 -40.96
C GLY A 72 -0.07 4.76 -39.66
N ALA A 73 0.50 5.97 -39.48
CA ALA A 73 0.31 6.75 -38.28
C ALA A 73 -1.02 7.53 -38.35
N GLU A 74 -2.10 6.90 -37.91
CA GLU A 74 -3.37 7.59 -37.69
C GLU A 74 -3.41 8.15 -36.26
N ALA A 75 -3.67 9.46 -36.14
CA ALA A 75 -4.00 10.03 -34.86
C ALA A 75 -5.38 9.49 -34.43
N PRO A 76 -5.62 9.24 -33.13
CA PRO A 76 -6.94 8.86 -32.67
C PRO A 76 -7.97 9.90 -33.12
N GLU A 77 -9.10 9.44 -33.66
CA GLU A 77 -10.17 10.30 -34.20
C GLU A 77 -10.79 11.22 -33.14
N SER A 78 -10.65 10.87 -31.85
CA SER A 78 -11.24 11.60 -30.74
C SER A 78 -10.19 12.35 -29.90
N ASN A 79 -10.46 13.63 -29.63
CA ASN A 79 -9.72 14.45 -28.64
C ASN A 79 -10.11 14.13 -27.18
N THR A 80 -10.58 12.90 -26.93
CA THR A 80 -11.11 12.50 -25.62
C THR A 80 -10.15 11.52 -24.96
N PHE A 81 -9.69 11.89 -23.77
CA PHE A 81 -8.92 11.00 -22.90
C PHE A 81 -9.87 10.39 -21.87
N LEU A 82 -10.09 9.08 -21.96
CA LEU A 82 -10.90 8.33 -20.99
C LEU A 82 -10.06 8.08 -19.73
N VAL A 83 -10.25 8.93 -18.72
CA VAL A 83 -9.80 8.61 -17.35
C VAL A 83 -10.83 7.65 -16.77
N LEU A 84 -10.52 6.36 -16.79
CA LEU A 84 -11.31 5.38 -16.04
C LEU A 84 -11.11 5.68 -14.56
N GLU A 85 -12.18 6.09 -13.89
CA GLU A 85 -12.19 6.24 -12.44
C GLU A 85 -11.98 4.86 -11.82
N SER A 86 -10.75 4.56 -11.44
CA SER A 86 -10.48 3.36 -10.64
C SER A 86 -11.18 3.55 -9.30
N PRO A 87 -11.93 2.55 -8.80
CA PRO A 87 -12.38 2.58 -7.41
C PRO A 87 -11.13 2.77 -6.55
N GLY A 88 -11.04 3.93 -5.87
CA GLY A 88 -9.85 4.31 -5.14
C GLY A 88 -9.41 3.19 -4.20
N ILE A 89 -8.09 3.04 -4.00
CA ILE A 89 -7.57 2.08 -3.03
C ILE A 89 -8.15 2.44 -1.66
N ARG A 90 -8.80 1.48 -0.98
CA ARG A 90 -9.32 1.62 0.39
C ARG A 90 -8.34 0.97 1.36
N PRO A 91 -7.21 1.60 1.71
CA PRO A 91 -6.12 0.93 2.38
C PRO A 91 -6.44 0.51 3.84
N PHE A 92 -7.52 1.05 4.42
CA PHE A 92 -7.94 0.75 5.78
C PHE A 92 -9.11 -0.24 5.87
N SER A 93 -9.67 -0.71 4.75
CA SER A 93 -10.89 -1.53 4.74
C SER A 93 -10.76 -2.80 5.59
N VAL A 94 -9.65 -3.52 5.44
CA VAL A 94 -9.36 -4.75 6.20
C VAL A 94 -9.23 -4.44 7.69
N LEU A 95 -8.53 -3.36 8.05
CA LEU A 95 -8.39 -2.95 9.45
C LEU A 95 -9.74 -2.52 10.06
N MET A 96 -10.54 -1.76 9.33
CA MET A 96 -11.88 -1.36 9.78
C MET A 96 -12.78 -2.56 10.02
N TYR A 97 -12.78 -3.54 9.10
CA TYR A 97 -13.50 -4.78 9.27
C TYR A 97 -13.05 -5.51 10.55
N ALA A 98 -11.74 -5.68 10.74
CA ALA A 98 -11.19 -6.32 11.94
C ALA A 98 -11.59 -5.57 13.22
N THR A 99 -11.51 -4.23 13.23
CA THR A 99 -11.97 -3.40 14.36
C THR A 99 -13.45 -3.62 14.65
N ALA A 100 -14.31 -3.57 13.63
CA ALA A 100 -15.75 -3.79 13.80
C ALA A 100 -16.06 -5.17 14.43
N MET A 101 -15.34 -6.21 14.00
CA MET A 101 -15.50 -7.56 14.54
C MET A 101 -15.09 -7.64 16.01
N VAL A 102 -13.95 -7.04 16.36
CA VAL A 102 -13.42 -7.03 17.73
C VAL A 102 -14.28 -6.20 18.69
N GLU A 103 -14.79 -5.06 18.23
CA GLU A 103 -15.52 -4.12 19.08
C GLU A 103 -16.98 -4.53 19.30
N THR A 104 -17.68 -4.93 18.23
CA THR A 104 -19.14 -5.10 18.29
C THR A 104 -19.67 -6.29 17.49
N MET A 105 -18.79 -7.12 16.94
CA MET A 105 -19.17 -8.16 15.98
C MET A 105 -19.95 -7.60 14.78
N GLY A 106 -19.62 -6.37 14.35
CA GLY A 106 -20.27 -5.70 13.22
C GLY A 106 -21.61 -5.01 13.52
N ASN A 107 -22.01 -4.89 14.79
CA ASN A 107 -23.24 -4.21 15.17
C ASN A 107 -23.07 -2.67 15.19
N ASN A 108 -23.75 -1.98 14.26
CA ASN A 108 -23.77 -0.50 14.19
C ASN A 108 -24.51 0.17 15.35
N LEU A 109 -25.43 -0.52 16.01
CA LEU A 109 -26.27 0.01 17.09
C LEU A 109 -25.74 -0.36 18.48
N ALA A 110 -24.53 -0.91 18.57
CA ALA A 110 -23.94 -1.31 19.83
C ALA A 110 -23.72 -0.12 20.77
N TYR A 111 -24.12 -0.28 22.02
CA TYR A 111 -23.89 0.69 23.09
C TYR A 111 -23.27 0.00 24.31
N ASN A 112 -22.15 0.54 24.78
CA ASN A 112 -21.49 0.14 26.00
C ASN A 112 -21.66 1.25 27.05
N GLY A 113 -22.59 1.04 27.98
CA GLY A 113 -22.90 1.99 29.04
C GLY A 113 -21.78 2.19 30.07
N PHE A 114 -20.86 1.23 30.23
CA PHE A 114 -19.74 1.37 31.15
C PHE A 114 -18.69 2.37 30.64
N GLU A 115 -18.38 2.31 29.34
CA GLU A 115 -17.38 3.20 28.72
C GLU A 115 -17.99 4.45 28.08
N ASN A 116 -19.33 4.51 28.02
CA ASN A 116 -20.11 5.44 27.21
C ASN A 116 -19.59 5.48 25.76
N ALA A 117 -19.54 4.29 25.16
CA ALA A 117 -19.06 4.06 23.80
C ALA A 117 -20.19 3.55 22.91
N VAL A 118 -20.27 4.04 21.68
CA VAL A 118 -21.37 3.73 20.75
C VAL A 118 -20.85 3.35 19.37
N GLY A 119 -21.71 2.72 18.58
CA GLY A 119 -21.46 2.46 17.18
C GLY A 119 -20.53 1.27 16.96
N ILE A 120 -20.37 0.92 15.69
CA ILE A 120 -19.59 -0.23 15.21
C ILE A 120 -18.12 -0.23 15.67
N PHE A 121 -17.55 0.94 15.94
CA PHE A 121 -16.16 1.09 16.38
C PHE A 121 -16.00 1.47 17.86
N GLN A 122 -17.09 1.41 18.65
CA GLN A 122 -17.11 1.79 20.07
C GLN A 122 -16.48 3.17 20.32
N ILE A 123 -16.97 4.18 19.60
CA ILE A 123 -16.47 5.56 19.69
C ILE A 123 -16.99 6.20 20.97
N ARG A 124 -16.10 6.88 21.71
CA ARG A 124 -16.39 7.61 22.95
C ARG A 124 -16.48 9.12 22.70
N GLN A 125 -17.17 9.85 23.58
CA GLN A 125 -17.36 11.30 23.47
C GLN A 125 -16.04 12.06 23.23
N VAL A 126 -14.97 11.71 23.96
CA VAL A 126 -13.64 12.35 23.81
C VAL A 126 -13.07 12.27 22.38
N LYS A 127 -13.34 11.19 21.64
CA LYS A 127 -12.93 11.05 20.24
C LYS A 127 -13.75 11.94 19.32
N VAL A 128 -15.06 12.03 19.58
CA VAL A 128 -15.97 12.90 18.83
C VAL A 128 -15.61 14.37 19.03
N ASP A 129 -15.35 14.77 20.28
CA ASP A 129 -14.94 16.13 20.63
C ASP A 129 -13.62 16.51 19.95
N GLU A 130 -12.62 15.62 19.99
CA GLU A 130 -11.34 15.85 19.33
C GLU A 130 -11.48 15.92 17.81
N TYR A 131 -12.30 15.05 17.21
CA TYR A 131 -12.59 15.11 15.78
C TYR A 131 -13.28 16.42 15.40
N ASN A 132 -14.29 16.84 16.15
CA ASN A 132 -14.99 18.10 15.94
C ASN A 132 -14.05 19.30 16.06
N ARG A 133 -13.21 19.33 17.11
CA ARG A 133 -12.22 20.37 17.34
C ARG A 133 -11.23 20.50 16.19
N LEU A 134 -10.79 19.37 15.63
CA LEU A 134 -9.79 19.35 14.56
C LEU A 134 -10.37 19.62 13.17
N THR A 135 -11.66 19.36 12.95
CA THR A 135 -12.28 19.44 11.61
C THR A 135 -13.33 20.54 11.47
N GLY A 136 -13.71 21.21 12.56
CA GLY A 136 -14.80 22.18 12.59
C GLY A 136 -16.20 21.55 12.48
N ARG A 137 -16.32 20.22 12.57
CA ARG A 137 -17.60 19.50 12.59
C ARG A 137 -18.29 19.65 13.94
N LYS A 138 -19.56 19.25 14.00
CA LYS A 138 -20.42 19.36 15.19
C LYS A 138 -21.19 18.06 15.43
N PHE A 139 -20.50 16.92 15.33
CA PHE A 139 -21.12 15.64 15.66
C PHE A 139 -21.38 15.51 17.16
N ILE A 140 -22.46 14.84 17.51
CA ILE A 140 -22.73 14.36 18.85
C ILE A 140 -22.50 12.84 18.91
N LEU A 141 -22.38 12.28 20.12
CA LEU A 141 -22.04 10.87 20.28
C LEU A 141 -23.03 9.95 19.55
N THR A 142 -24.33 10.24 19.64
CA THR A 142 -25.38 9.44 18.99
C THR A 142 -25.27 9.40 17.46
N ASP A 143 -24.60 10.37 16.84
CA ASP A 143 -24.38 10.35 15.38
C ASP A 143 -23.49 9.18 14.95
N MET A 144 -22.73 8.59 15.88
CA MET A 144 -21.83 7.46 15.61
C MET A 144 -22.57 6.13 15.47
N PHE A 145 -23.88 6.07 15.77
CA PHE A 145 -24.70 4.92 15.38
C PHE A 145 -24.87 4.81 13.86
N GLU A 146 -24.70 5.92 13.13
CA GLU A 146 -24.65 5.92 11.67
C GLU A 146 -23.26 5.47 11.20
N TYR A 147 -23.20 4.37 10.44
CA TYR A 147 -21.95 3.76 9.99
C TYR A 147 -21.07 4.77 9.25
N ALA A 148 -21.65 5.57 8.36
CA ALA A 148 -20.91 6.53 7.55
C ALA A 148 -20.23 7.62 8.41
N ASN A 149 -20.79 7.98 9.55
CA ASN A 149 -20.19 8.96 10.46
C ASN A 149 -19.10 8.30 11.32
N SER A 150 -19.37 7.10 11.84
CA SER A 150 -18.38 6.27 12.54
C SER A 150 -17.14 6.03 11.68
N GLU A 151 -17.32 5.67 10.40
CA GLU A 151 -16.25 5.49 9.43
C GLU A 151 -15.41 6.75 9.24
N LYS A 152 -16.03 7.92 9.06
CA LYS A 152 -15.30 9.19 8.93
C LYS A 152 -14.42 9.48 10.15
N VAL A 153 -14.96 9.29 11.36
CA VAL A 153 -14.21 9.53 12.59
C VAL A 153 -13.07 8.51 12.73
N PHE A 154 -13.32 7.23 12.47
CA PHE A 154 -12.28 6.20 12.50
C PHE A 154 -11.14 6.50 11.52
N LEU A 155 -11.48 6.73 10.26
CA LEU A 155 -10.52 6.99 9.18
C LEU A 155 -9.72 8.26 9.43
N TYR A 156 -10.33 9.30 10.01
CA TYR A 156 -9.61 10.50 10.39
C TYR A 156 -8.43 10.18 11.32
N PHE A 157 -8.64 9.43 12.40
CA PHE A 157 -7.54 9.08 13.31
C PHE A 157 -6.57 8.06 12.70
N ALA A 158 -7.06 7.08 11.93
CA ALA A 158 -6.21 6.09 11.27
C ALA A 158 -5.26 6.75 10.25
N SER A 159 -5.77 7.69 9.46
CA SER A 159 -5.00 8.39 8.42
C SER A 159 -3.81 9.19 8.97
N ARG A 160 -3.89 9.70 10.21
CA ARG A 160 -2.77 10.43 10.85
C ARG A 160 -1.57 9.55 11.15
N VAL A 161 -1.75 8.23 11.22
CA VAL A 161 -0.66 7.24 11.33
C VAL A 161 -0.19 6.77 9.95
N GLY A 162 -1.12 6.68 9.00
CA GLY A 162 -0.88 6.17 7.65
C GLY A 162 -1.11 4.66 7.55
N PRO A 163 -1.38 4.13 6.34
CA PRO A 163 -1.85 2.76 6.12
C PRO A 163 -0.79 1.67 6.30
N TYR A 164 0.43 2.04 6.66
CA TYR A 164 1.58 1.14 6.66
C TYR A 164 1.77 0.36 7.97
N ASN A 165 1.00 0.69 9.02
CA ASN A 165 1.16 0.07 10.33
C ASN A 165 -0.19 -0.08 11.07
N PHE A 166 -0.89 -1.17 10.78
CA PHE A 166 -2.18 -1.49 11.42
C PHE A 166 -2.07 -1.69 12.93
N GLU A 167 -0.97 -2.26 13.42
CA GLU A 167 -0.75 -2.42 14.86
C GLU A 167 -0.75 -1.07 15.57
N LYS A 168 -0.01 -0.10 15.02
CA LYS A 168 0.06 1.25 15.60
C LYS A 168 -1.30 1.94 15.59
N ILE A 169 -2.07 1.79 14.51
CA ILE A 169 -3.44 2.34 14.43
C ILE A 169 -4.34 1.68 15.47
N ALA A 170 -4.39 0.34 15.51
CA ALA A 170 -5.25 -0.42 16.41
C ALA A 170 -4.95 -0.11 17.89
N LYS A 171 -3.67 -0.04 18.26
CA LYS A 171 -3.26 0.32 19.63
C LYS A 171 -3.65 1.76 19.98
N ALA A 172 -3.41 2.71 19.08
CA ALA A 172 -3.81 4.10 19.28
C ALA A 172 -5.34 4.29 19.29
N TRP A 173 -6.08 3.41 18.60
CA TRP A 173 -7.55 3.39 18.64
C TRP A 173 -8.06 2.92 20.00
N ASN A 174 -7.56 1.78 20.49
CA ASN A 174 -7.96 1.17 21.75
C ASN A 174 -7.57 2.01 22.98
N GLY A 175 -6.40 2.66 22.95
CA GLY A 175 -5.93 3.53 24.02
C GLY A 175 -4.46 3.36 24.33
N SER A 176 -4.12 3.17 25.60
CA SER A 176 -2.73 3.07 26.07
C SER A 176 -2.54 1.92 27.06
N GLY A 177 -1.28 1.52 27.25
CA GLY A 177 -0.89 0.52 28.23
C GLY A 177 -0.95 -0.94 27.73
N PRO A 178 -0.71 -1.92 28.63
CA PRO A 178 -0.52 -3.32 28.25
C PRO A 178 -1.74 -3.98 27.60
N LYS A 179 -2.94 -3.47 27.85
CA LYS A 179 -4.20 -4.00 27.26
C LYS A 179 -4.23 -3.87 25.73
N THR A 180 -3.49 -2.91 25.18
CA THR A 180 -3.40 -2.70 23.72
C THR A 180 -2.73 -3.87 22.99
N GLU A 181 -1.90 -4.68 23.67
CA GLU A 181 -1.33 -5.90 23.10
C GLU A 181 -2.37 -7.01 22.91
N PHE A 182 -3.27 -7.18 23.89
CA PHE A 182 -4.38 -8.12 23.79
C PHE A 182 -5.37 -7.69 22.72
N TYR A 183 -5.67 -6.39 22.65
CA TYR A 183 -6.49 -5.83 21.60
C TYR A 183 -5.90 -6.10 20.21
N TRP A 184 -4.61 -5.82 20.03
CA TRP A 184 -3.92 -6.12 18.76
C TRP A 184 -3.96 -7.61 18.40
N LYS A 185 -3.80 -8.49 19.39
CA LYS A 185 -3.93 -9.94 19.16
C LYS A 185 -5.31 -10.30 18.59
N ARG A 186 -6.39 -9.75 19.15
CA ARG A 186 -7.77 -9.96 18.67
C ARG A 186 -7.97 -9.39 17.26
N ILE A 187 -7.45 -8.21 16.98
CA ILE A 187 -7.54 -7.59 15.64
C ILE A 187 -6.91 -8.50 14.58
N LYS A 188 -5.73 -9.07 14.86
CA LYS A 188 -5.06 -9.99 13.94
C LYS A 188 -5.83 -11.27 13.62
N GLU A 189 -6.83 -11.64 14.41
CA GLU A 189 -7.67 -12.81 14.10
C GLU A 189 -8.63 -12.52 12.93
N TYR A 190 -8.80 -11.24 12.54
CA TYR A 190 -9.66 -10.78 11.46
C TYR A 190 -8.92 -10.00 10.36
N LEU A 191 -7.58 -9.96 10.39
CA LEU A 191 -6.72 -9.37 9.34
C LEU A 191 -6.27 -10.45 8.36
#